data_AF-A0A9P7VPK4-F1
#
_entry.id   AF-A0A9P7VPK4-F1
#
_cell.length_a   1.000
_cell.length_b   1.000
_cell.length_c   1.000
_cell.angle_alpha   90.00
_cell.angle_beta   90.00
_cell.angle_gamma   90.00
#
_symmetry.space_group_name_H-M   'P 1'
#
loop_
_entity.id
_entity.type
_entity.pdbx_description
1 polymer ?
#
loop_
_entity_poly.entity_id
_entity_poly.type
_entity_poly.pdbx_seq_one_letter_code
_entity_poly.pdbx_strand_id
1 'polypeptide(L)'
;MIIGPNGTGKSSIACAICLGLGWSPQILGRANEINSFVKQGKTSGHIEIELKGPKGKPNLVIRRNLTSTSKTSTFTLNGVSAIGREISSQMAALNVQIGNLCTFLPQDKVSEFAAMSPQDLLKETQRAAGDENLTSWHKTLIEAGADMKKINDLIKSEMDQLKQMRERNETIERDVQRCLERQKIEQEIALLEVLVPVQRYREAREKYQAVKAEQRRCHNRVVALRNKNAPAHDLLKYAVYMI
;
A
#
# COMPACT_ATOMS: atom_id res chain seq x y z
N MET A 1 -40.33 -17.87 33.54
CA MET A 1 -39.36 -18.40 34.54
C MET A 1 -39.59 -19.90 34.67
N ILE A 2 -38.54 -20.72 34.52
CA ILE A 2 -38.62 -22.20 34.61
C ILE A 2 -37.81 -22.62 35.84
N ILE A 3 -38.43 -23.29 36.80
CA ILE A 3 -37.81 -23.74 38.06
C ILE A 3 -38.09 -25.22 38.27
N GLY A 4 -37.14 -25.95 38.85
CA GLY A 4 -37.30 -27.36 39.18
C GLY A 4 -36.01 -28.03 39.70
N PRO A 5 -36.10 -29.23 40.28
CA PRO A 5 -34.94 -30.00 40.73
C PRO A 5 -33.96 -30.37 39.61
N ASN A 6 -32.74 -30.77 39.95
CA ASN A 6 -31.78 -31.24 38.95
C ASN A 6 -32.26 -32.53 38.27
N GLY A 7 -32.00 -32.67 36.97
CA GLY A 7 -32.45 -33.82 36.18
C GLY A 7 -33.91 -33.79 35.71
N THR A 8 -34.71 -32.78 36.04
CA THR A 8 -36.14 -32.71 35.65
C THR A 8 -36.40 -32.13 34.25
N GLY A 9 -35.37 -31.95 33.43
CA GLY A 9 -35.53 -31.49 32.04
C GLY A 9 -35.60 -29.98 31.83
N LYS A 10 -35.26 -29.16 32.84
CA LYS A 10 -35.20 -27.68 32.68
C LYS A 10 -34.37 -27.24 31.47
N SER A 11 -33.15 -27.78 31.36
CA SER A 11 -32.25 -27.50 30.23
C SER A 11 -32.71 -28.18 28.94
N SER A 12 -33.51 -29.26 29.04
CA SER A 12 -34.14 -29.89 27.87
C SER A 12 -35.15 -28.98 27.20
N ILE A 13 -35.83 -28.09 27.95
CA ILE A 13 -36.71 -27.06 27.36
C ILE A 13 -35.91 -26.06 26.53
N ALA A 14 -34.77 -25.58 27.04
CA ALA A 14 -33.89 -24.69 26.27
C ALA A 14 -33.36 -25.37 24.99
N CYS A 15 -32.98 -26.65 25.09
CA CYS A 15 -32.60 -27.47 23.93
C CYS A 15 -33.75 -27.59 22.92
N ALA A 16 -34.97 -27.85 23.41
CA ALA A 16 -36.15 -27.96 22.58
C ALA A 16 -36.46 -26.65 21.84
N ILE A 17 -36.30 -25.49 22.49
CA ILE A 17 -36.49 -24.18 21.84
C ILE A 17 -35.51 -23.99 20.69
N CYS A 18 -34.21 -24.25 20.92
CA CYS A 18 -33.18 -24.16 19.90
C CYS A 18 -33.44 -25.08 18.70
N LEU A 19 -33.72 -26.36 18.97
CA LEU A 19 -34.01 -27.34 17.92
C LEU A 19 -35.33 -27.02 17.20
N GLY A 20 -36.39 -26.69 17.92
CA GLY A 20 -37.70 -26.42 17.36
C GLY A 20 -37.70 -25.24 16.40
N LEU A 21 -36.91 -24.20 16.69
CA LEU A 21 -36.78 -23.02 15.84
C LEU A 21 -35.75 -23.16 14.71
N GLY A 22 -35.18 -24.35 14.51
CA GLY A 22 -34.40 -24.68 13.32
C GLY A 22 -32.88 -24.53 13.43
N TRP A 23 -32.34 -24.29 14.63
CA TRP A 23 -30.90 -24.22 14.83
C TRP A 23 -30.23 -25.61 14.93
N SER A 24 -28.91 -25.61 14.72
CA SER A 24 -28.07 -26.81 14.76
C SER A 24 -27.89 -27.32 16.20
N PRO A 25 -27.95 -28.65 16.45
CA PRO A 25 -27.67 -29.23 17.75
C PRO A 25 -26.28 -28.88 18.31
N GLN A 26 -25.31 -28.60 17.43
CA GLN A 26 -23.94 -28.25 17.81
C GLN A 26 -23.86 -27.02 18.72
N ILE A 27 -24.81 -26.09 18.57
CA ILE A 27 -24.89 -24.86 19.38
C ILE A 27 -25.21 -25.20 20.85
N LEU A 28 -25.81 -26.36 21.12
CA LEU A 28 -26.16 -26.78 22.47
C LEU A 28 -24.99 -27.36 23.27
N GLY A 29 -23.90 -27.78 22.61
CA GLY A 29 -22.74 -28.39 23.28
C GLY A 29 -22.98 -29.77 23.90
N ARG A 30 -24.15 -30.40 23.68
CA ARG A 30 -24.52 -31.69 24.27
C ARG A 30 -24.39 -32.89 23.34
N ALA A 31 -25.02 -32.80 22.18
CA ALA A 31 -25.07 -33.85 21.19
C ALA A 31 -25.07 -33.23 19.80
N ASN A 32 -24.36 -33.87 18.88
CA ASN A 32 -24.21 -33.37 17.50
C ASN A 32 -25.38 -33.82 16.61
N GLU A 33 -26.12 -34.85 17.02
CA GLU A 33 -27.18 -35.45 16.22
C GLU A 33 -28.56 -35.19 16.80
N ILE A 34 -29.52 -34.91 15.91
CA ILE A 34 -30.90 -34.56 16.26
C ILE A 34 -31.65 -35.75 16.87
N ASN A 35 -31.38 -36.97 16.39
CA ASN A 35 -32.00 -38.22 16.88
C ASN A 35 -31.75 -38.47 18.38
N SER A 36 -30.64 -37.97 18.91
CA SER A 36 -30.21 -38.16 20.31
C SER A 36 -31.10 -37.37 21.29
N PHE A 37 -31.91 -36.44 20.79
CA PHE A 37 -32.88 -35.67 21.57
C PHE A 37 -34.25 -36.33 21.66
N VAL A 38 -34.48 -37.48 21.00
CA VAL A 38 -35.70 -38.27 21.18
C VAL A 38 -35.63 -39.02 22.51
N LYS A 39 -36.72 -39.01 23.27
CA LYS A 39 -36.80 -39.71 24.57
C LYS A 39 -36.44 -41.19 24.40
N GLN A 40 -35.57 -41.69 25.29
CA GLN A 40 -35.17 -43.10 25.29
C GLN A 40 -36.39 -44.03 25.36
N GLY A 41 -36.36 -45.10 24.56
CA GLY A 41 -37.48 -46.04 24.43
C GLY A 41 -38.65 -45.53 23.58
N LYS A 42 -38.53 -44.37 22.92
CA LYS A 42 -39.51 -43.86 21.94
C LYS A 42 -38.89 -43.80 20.55
N THR A 43 -39.71 -44.06 19.54
CA THR A 43 -39.30 -44.10 18.13
C THR A 43 -39.37 -42.73 17.45
N SER A 44 -40.26 -41.86 17.92
CA SER A 44 -40.46 -40.52 17.38
C SER A 44 -40.94 -39.55 18.44
N GLY A 45 -40.85 -38.26 18.12
CA GLY A 45 -41.36 -37.16 18.92
C GLY A 45 -41.46 -35.90 18.07
N HIS A 46 -42.03 -34.85 18.64
CA HIS A 46 -42.07 -33.54 17.99
C HIS A 46 -41.85 -32.43 19.01
N ILE A 47 -41.38 -31.29 18.51
CA ILE A 47 -41.30 -30.04 19.24
C ILE A 47 -42.24 -29.08 18.53
N GLU A 48 -43.18 -28.48 19.24
CA GLU A 48 -44.05 -27.43 18.72
C GLU A 48 -43.85 -26.16 19.54
N ILE A 49 -43.66 -25.05 18.83
CA ILE A 49 -43.43 -23.73 19.42
C ILE A 49 -44.37 -22.76 18.73
N GLU A 50 -45.23 -22.13 19.54
CA GLU A 50 -46.09 -21.05 19.11
C GLU A 50 -45.47 -19.71 19.52
N LEU A 51 -45.18 -18.86 18.54
CA LEU A 51 -44.64 -17.52 18.75
C LEU A 51 -45.75 -16.49 18.55
N LYS A 52 -45.86 -15.57 19.52
CA LYS A 52 -46.86 -14.50 19.47
C LYS A 52 -46.60 -13.59 18.27
N GLY A 53 -47.60 -13.46 17.40
CA GLY A 53 -47.55 -12.53 16.28
C GLY A 53 -47.75 -11.07 16.70
N PRO A 54 -47.36 -10.09 15.86
CA PRO A 54 -47.69 -8.68 16.05
C PRO A 54 -49.20 -8.46 16.22
N LYS A 55 -49.61 -7.32 16.81
CA LYS A 55 -51.03 -6.98 16.97
C LYS A 55 -51.76 -7.09 15.62
N GLY A 56 -52.86 -7.84 15.59
CA GLY A 56 -53.66 -8.06 14.38
C GLY A 56 -53.16 -9.15 13.43
N LYS A 57 -52.01 -9.78 13.70
CA LYS A 57 -51.51 -10.94 12.95
C LYS A 57 -51.71 -12.24 13.74
N PRO A 58 -51.92 -13.39 13.07
CA PRO A 58 -51.97 -14.68 13.74
C PRO A 58 -50.61 -15.03 14.34
N ASN A 59 -50.62 -15.92 15.33
CA ASN A 59 -49.40 -16.48 15.89
C ASN A 59 -48.73 -17.40 14.88
N LEU A 60 -47.40 -17.54 15.00
CA LEU A 60 -46.61 -18.43 14.17
C LEU A 60 -46.41 -19.75 14.91
N VAL A 61 -46.91 -20.85 14.36
CA VAL A 61 -46.75 -22.19 14.94
C VAL A 61 -45.72 -22.96 14.13
N ILE A 62 -44.60 -23.31 14.78
CA ILE A 62 -43.54 -24.10 14.18
C ILE A 62 -43.50 -25.45 14.87
N ARG A 63 -43.62 -26.52 14.09
CA ARG A 63 -43.44 -27.89 14.58
C ARG A 63 -42.31 -28.58 13.85
N ARG A 64 -41.40 -29.18 14.61
CA ARG A 64 -40.30 -30.00 14.12
C ARG A 64 -40.52 -31.45 14.55
N ASN A 65 -40.60 -32.36 13.59
CA ASN A 65 -40.75 -33.79 13.87
C ASN A 65 -39.39 -34.49 13.86
N LEU A 66 -39.20 -35.38 14.83
CA LEU A 66 -37.94 -36.04 15.16
C LEU A 66 -38.17 -37.55 15.17
N THR A 67 -37.18 -38.31 14.73
CA THR A 67 -37.21 -39.78 14.75
C THR A 67 -35.90 -40.29 15.32
N SER A 68 -35.93 -41.32 16.15
CA SER A 68 -34.71 -41.87 16.77
C SER A 68 -33.83 -42.62 15.77
N THR A 69 -34.40 -43.09 14.67
CA THR A 69 -33.71 -43.87 13.63
C THR A 69 -33.10 -43.02 12.52
N SER A 70 -33.53 -41.76 12.37
CA SER A 70 -33.06 -40.87 11.30
C SER A 70 -32.37 -39.63 11.85
N LYS A 71 -31.29 -39.22 11.18
CA LYS A 71 -30.61 -37.96 11.44
C LYS A 71 -31.35 -36.76 10.84
N THR A 72 -32.36 -37.01 10.00
CA THR A 72 -33.18 -35.96 9.37
C THR A 72 -34.41 -35.64 10.22
N SER A 73 -34.91 -34.41 10.10
CA SER A 73 -36.15 -33.95 10.72
C SER A 73 -37.00 -33.20 9.71
N THR A 74 -38.32 -33.25 9.84
CA THR A 74 -39.24 -32.46 9.02
C THR A 74 -39.78 -31.26 9.79
N PHE A 75 -40.10 -30.19 9.08
CA PHE A 75 -40.74 -29.01 9.65
C PHE A 75 -42.14 -28.85 9.09
N THR A 76 -42.99 -28.26 9.92
CA THR A 76 -44.29 -27.73 9.53
C THR A 76 -44.44 -26.32 10.08
N LEU A 77 -44.92 -25.41 9.25
CA LEU A 77 -45.22 -24.02 9.57
C LEU A 77 -46.73 -23.82 9.46
N ASN A 78 -47.38 -23.46 10.57
CA ASN A 78 -48.84 -23.32 10.66
C ASN A 78 -49.60 -24.55 10.13
N GLY A 79 -49.08 -25.75 10.41
CA GLY A 79 -49.66 -27.03 9.97
C GLY A 79 -49.31 -27.46 8.54
N VAL A 80 -48.64 -26.62 7.74
CA VAL A 80 -48.22 -26.93 6.37
C VAL A 80 -46.76 -27.38 6.35
N SER A 81 -46.39 -28.35 5.52
CA SER A 81 -44.99 -28.78 5.39
C SER A 81 -44.11 -27.61 4.95
N ALA A 82 -42.97 -27.44 5.64
CA ALA A 82 -42.04 -26.35 5.42
C ALA A 82 -40.60 -26.89 5.36
N ILE A 83 -39.74 -26.16 4.66
CA ILE A 83 -38.30 -26.45 4.64
C ILE A 83 -37.55 -25.62 5.69
N GLY A 84 -36.38 -26.08 6.12
CA GLY A 84 -35.59 -25.38 7.15
C GLY A 84 -35.27 -23.92 6.79
N ARG A 85 -35.09 -23.61 5.51
CA ARG A 85 -34.84 -22.24 5.03
C ARG A 85 -36.01 -21.29 5.29
N GLU A 86 -37.24 -21.76 5.17
CA GLU A 86 -38.44 -20.97 5.46
C GLU A 86 -38.51 -20.65 6.95
N ILE A 87 -38.22 -21.63 7.81
CA ILE A 87 -38.14 -21.43 9.25
C ILE A 87 -37.07 -20.39 9.59
N SER A 88 -35.87 -20.49 9.01
CA SER A 88 -34.81 -19.50 9.20
C SER A 88 -35.22 -18.10 8.74
N SER A 89 -35.97 -17.98 7.65
CA SER A 89 -36.48 -16.68 7.18
C SER A 89 -37.49 -16.07 8.15
N GLN A 90 -38.38 -16.89 8.75
CA GLN A 90 -39.31 -16.41 9.77
C GLN A 90 -38.59 -15.97 11.05
N MET A 91 -37.57 -16.72 11.47
CA MET A 91 -36.73 -16.34 12.61
C MET A 91 -35.98 -15.03 12.38
N ALA A 92 -35.44 -14.82 11.17
CA ALA A 92 -34.81 -13.57 10.80
C ALA A 92 -35.81 -12.39 10.83
N ALA A 93 -37.02 -12.58 10.30
CA ALA A 93 -38.07 -11.56 10.31
C ALA A 93 -38.54 -11.18 11.74
N LEU A 94 -38.43 -12.10 12.70
CA LEU A 94 -38.72 -11.88 14.11
C LEU A 94 -37.49 -11.44 14.93
N ASN A 95 -36.34 -11.25 14.28
CA ASN A 95 -35.04 -10.98 14.89
C ASN A 95 -34.67 -11.97 16.02
N VAL A 96 -35.03 -13.25 15.85
CA VAL A 96 -34.69 -14.31 16.80
C VAL A 96 -33.29 -14.82 16.48
N GLN A 97 -32.37 -14.70 17.44
CA GLN A 97 -30.97 -15.05 17.27
C GLN A 97 -30.54 -16.10 18.31
N ILE A 98 -30.72 -17.39 18.03
CA ILE A 98 -30.29 -18.46 18.96
C ILE A 98 -28.81 -18.84 18.77
N GLY A 99 -28.24 -18.53 17.60
CA GLY A 99 -26.82 -18.77 17.32
C GLY A 99 -25.87 -17.78 17.96
N ASN A 100 -26.38 -16.71 18.57
CA ASN A 100 -25.58 -15.70 19.26
C ASN A 100 -25.56 -16.04 20.76
N LEU A 101 -24.38 -16.26 21.32
CA LEU A 101 -24.21 -16.64 22.73
C LEU A 101 -24.65 -15.54 23.70
N CYS A 102 -24.70 -14.27 23.26
CA CYS A 102 -25.18 -13.15 24.06
C CYS A 102 -26.71 -13.18 24.28
N THR A 103 -27.47 -13.76 23.35
CA THR A 103 -28.94 -13.85 23.40
C THR A 103 -29.43 -15.22 23.85
N PHE A 104 -28.69 -16.27 23.53
CA PHE A 104 -28.97 -17.63 23.95
C PHE A 104 -27.70 -18.30 24.46
N LEU A 105 -27.63 -18.48 25.77
CA LEU A 105 -26.48 -19.09 26.43
C LEU A 105 -26.86 -20.50 26.94
N PRO A 106 -26.52 -21.57 26.20
CA PRO A 106 -26.69 -22.93 26.70
C PRO A 106 -25.72 -23.20 27.86
N GLN A 107 -26.18 -23.98 28.83
CA GLN A 107 -25.43 -24.33 30.04
C GLN A 107 -24.02 -24.87 29.73
N ASP A 108 -23.89 -25.69 28.68
CA ASP A 108 -22.63 -26.34 28.31
C ASP A 108 -21.70 -25.43 27.47
N LYS A 109 -22.15 -24.22 27.10
CA LYS A 109 -21.39 -23.24 26.31
C LYS A 109 -21.00 -21.97 27.09
N VAL A 110 -21.21 -21.97 28.41
CA VAL A 110 -20.90 -20.82 29.28
C VAL A 110 -19.41 -20.49 29.28
N SER A 111 -18.54 -21.50 29.23
CA SER A 111 -17.09 -21.31 29.15
C SER A 111 -16.64 -20.65 27.84
N GLU A 112 -17.26 -21.02 26.71
CA GLU A 112 -16.98 -20.41 25.41
C GLU A 112 -17.36 -18.93 25.39
N PHE A 113 -18.48 -18.58 25.99
CA PHE A 113 -18.88 -17.18 26.17
C PHE A 113 -17.87 -16.39 27.01
N ALA A 114 -17.39 -16.96 28.13
CA ALA A 114 -16.39 -16.32 28.98
C ALA A 114 -15.02 -16.17 28.31
N ALA A 115 -14.71 -17.02 27.32
CA ALA A 115 -13.47 -16.97 26.55
C ALA A 115 -13.52 -16.01 25.35
N MET A 116 -14.67 -15.40 25.04
CA MET A 116 -14.79 -14.45 23.93
C MET A 116 -13.92 -13.21 24.15
N SER A 117 -13.28 -12.74 23.09
CA SER A 117 -12.53 -11.49 23.15
C SER A 117 -13.48 -10.30 23.34
N PRO A 118 -13.03 -9.18 23.94
CA PRO A 118 -13.85 -7.96 24.04
C PRO A 118 -14.38 -7.48 22.68
N GLN A 119 -13.61 -7.67 21.60
CA GLN A 119 -14.01 -7.32 20.24
C GLN A 119 -15.14 -8.21 19.71
N ASP A 120 -15.10 -9.51 20.01
CA ASP A 120 -16.15 -10.44 19.58
C ASP A 120 -17.42 -10.26 20.41
N LEU A 121 -17.29 -10.02 21.72
CA LEU A 121 -18.37 -9.60 22.59
C LEU A 121 -19.08 -8.36 22.06
N LEU A 122 -18.31 -7.35 21.62
CA LEU A 122 -18.88 -6.15 21.00
C LEU A 122 -19.68 -6.48 19.73
N LYS A 123 -19.12 -7.29 18.82
CA LYS A 123 -19.79 -7.67 17.56
C LYS A 123 -21.08 -8.44 17.82
N GLU A 124 -21.04 -9.44 18.69
CA GLU A 124 -22.23 -10.23 19.04
C GLU A 124 -23.27 -9.40 19.78
N THR A 125 -22.85 -8.47 20.64
CA THR A 125 -23.76 -7.52 21.31
C THR A 125 -24.43 -6.58 20.31
N GLN A 126 -23.66 -6.01 19.37
CA GLN A 126 -24.20 -5.15 18.32
C GLN A 126 -25.18 -5.90 17.43
N ARG A 127 -24.92 -7.17 17.13
CA ARG A 127 -25.82 -8.00 16.34
C ARG A 127 -27.12 -8.31 17.09
N ALA A 128 -27.04 -8.55 18.39
CA ALA A 128 -28.18 -8.89 19.25
C ALA A 128 -29.10 -7.70 19.56
N ALA A 129 -28.49 -6.57 19.96
CA ALA A 129 -29.17 -5.45 20.58
C ALA A 129 -28.97 -4.12 19.84
N GLY A 130 -28.13 -4.10 18.81
CA GLY A 130 -27.90 -2.92 17.99
C GLY A 130 -28.98 -2.73 16.93
N ASP A 131 -28.91 -1.57 16.29
CA ASP A 131 -29.69 -1.26 15.07
C ASP A 131 -29.34 -2.27 13.97
N GLU A 132 -30.30 -2.61 13.11
CA GLU A 132 -30.09 -3.51 11.97
C GLU A 132 -28.91 -3.06 11.09
N ASN A 133 -28.70 -1.75 11.00
CA ASN A 133 -27.62 -1.17 10.21
C ASN A 133 -26.29 -1.12 10.96
N LEU A 134 -26.27 -1.21 12.29
CA LEU A 134 -25.07 -0.99 13.12
C LEU A 134 -23.94 -1.95 12.77
N THR A 135 -24.27 -3.23 12.59
CA THR A 135 -23.28 -4.24 12.19
C THR A 135 -22.71 -3.95 10.81
N SER A 136 -23.55 -3.46 9.88
CA SER A 136 -23.13 -3.12 8.52
C SER A 136 -22.18 -1.90 8.51
N TRP A 137 -22.55 -0.85 9.24
CA TRP A 137 -21.73 0.37 9.36
C TRP A 137 -20.39 0.07 10.03
N HIS A 138 -20.39 -0.74 11.09
CA HIS A 138 -19.16 -1.14 11.74
C HIS A 138 -18.24 -1.90 10.79
N LYS A 139 -18.80 -2.80 9.95
CA LYS A 139 -18.02 -3.50 8.92
C LYS A 139 -17.44 -2.53 7.88
N THR A 140 -18.25 -1.61 7.35
CA THR A 140 -17.78 -0.58 6.41
C THR A 140 -16.67 0.29 7.01
N LEU A 141 -16.77 0.63 8.30
CA LEU A 141 -15.74 1.40 8.98
C LEU A 141 -14.41 0.64 9.09
N ILE A 142 -14.46 -0.66 9.39
CA ILE A 142 -13.26 -1.51 9.44
C ILE A 142 -12.59 -1.57 8.06
N GLU A 143 -13.38 -1.75 7.00
CA GLU A 143 -12.89 -1.79 5.61
C GLU A 143 -12.27 -0.45 5.20
N ALA A 144 -12.96 0.67 5.46
CA ALA A 144 -12.45 2.01 5.19
C ALA A 144 -11.17 2.32 5.98
N GLY A 145 -11.08 1.86 7.22
CA GLY A 145 -9.86 1.98 8.04
C GLY A 145 -8.68 1.20 7.46
N ALA A 146 -8.93 0.00 6.93
CA ALA A 146 -7.91 -0.80 6.26
C ALA A 146 -7.42 -0.15 4.97
N ASP A 147 -8.34 0.43 4.17
CA ASP A 147 -7.98 1.12 2.93
C ASP A 147 -7.24 2.43 3.19
N MET A 148 -7.68 3.20 4.19
CA MET A 148 -6.96 4.40 4.66
C MET A 148 -5.52 4.05 5.05
N LYS A 149 -5.31 2.93 5.75
CA LYS A 149 -3.96 2.48 6.11
C LYS A 149 -3.10 2.18 4.86
N LYS A 150 -3.63 1.45 3.89
CA LYS A 150 -2.92 1.14 2.62
C LYS A 150 -2.52 2.41 1.88
N ILE A 151 -3.43 3.37 1.78
CA ILE A 151 -3.17 4.65 1.09
C ILE A 151 -2.09 5.44 1.82
N ASN A 152 -2.14 5.50 3.16
CA ASN A 152 -1.11 6.19 3.94
C ASN A 152 0.28 5.54 3.78
N ASP A 153 0.33 4.21 3.75
CA ASP A 153 1.59 3.48 3.51
C ASP A 153 2.13 3.77 2.09
N LEU A 154 1.24 3.84 1.09
CA LEU A 154 1.61 4.22 -0.28
C LEU A 154 2.14 5.66 -0.35
N ILE A 155 1.41 6.62 0.20
CA ILE A 155 1.81 8.05 0.24
C ILE A 155 3.20 8.17 0.87
N LYS A 156 3.44 7.48 1.99
CA LYS A 156 4.75 7.50 2.65
C LYS A 156 5.84 6.97 1.72
N SER A 157 5.59 5.86 1.03
CA SER A 157 6.57 5.31 0.07
C SER A 157 6.84 6.25 -1.11
N GLU A 158 5.81 6.90 -1.65
CA GLU A 158 5.95 7.86 -2.76
C GLU A 158 6.68 9.13 -2.33
N MET A 159 6.43 9.62 -1.11
CA MET A 159 7.17 10.75 -0.54
C MET A 159 8.66 10.43 -0.39
N ASP A 160 9.00 9.22 0.08
CA ASP A 160 10.39 8.78 0.19
C ASP A 160 11.07 8.67 -1.20
N GLN A 161 10.35 8.11 -2.19
CA GLN A 161 10.84 8.06 -3.58
C GLN A 161 11.06 9.46 -4.18
N LEU A 162 10.11 10.36 -3.97
CA LEU A 162 10.17 11.72 -4.47
C LEU A 162 11.35 12.47 -3.85
N LYS A 163 11.62 12.28 -2.56
CA LYS A 163 12.81 12.82 -1.90
C LYS A 163 14.10 12.32 -2.54
N GLN A 164 14.22 11.00 -2.75
CA GLN A 164 15.40 10.41 -3.40
C GLN A 164 15.61 10.94 -4.82
N MET A 165 14.53 11.10 -5.60
CA MET A 165 14.63 11.61 -6.97
C MET A 165 15.05 13.09 -7.00
N ARG A 166 14.58 13.90 -6.05
CA ARG A 166 15.03 15.29 -5.91
C ARG A 166 16.52 15.38 -5.58
N GLU A 167 16.99 14.61 -4.61
CA GLU A 167 18.41 14.58 -4.23
C GLU A 167 19.31 14.12 -5.40
N ARG A 168 18.84 13.15 -6.19
CA ARG A 168 19.52 12.73 -7.43
C ARG A 168 19.55 13.84 -8.46
N ASN A 169 18.43 14.52 -8.69
CA ASN A 169 18.36 15.61 -9.66
C ASN A 169 19.31 16.76 -9.29
N GLU A 170 19.34 17.18 -8.02
CA GLU A 170 20.28 18.20 -7.52
C GLU A 170 21.75 17.81 -7.72
N THR A 171 22.07 16.52 -7.65
CA THR A 171 23.43 16.03 -7.90
C THR A 171 23.77 16.08 -9.38
N ILE A 172 22.85 15.63 -10.24
CA ILE A 172 23.02 15.68 -11.70
C ILE A 172 23.14 17.13 -12.19
N GLU A 173 22.31 18.05 -11.68
CA GLU A 173 22.38 19.47 -12.04
C GLU A 173 23.76 20.07 -11.73
N ARG A 174 24.35 19.73 -10.57
CA ARG A 174 25.71 20.16 -10.23
C ARG A 174 26.76 19.61 -11.19
N ASP A 175 26.63 18.35 -11.59
CA ASP A 175 27.57 17.72 -12.52
C ASP A 175 27.46 18.28 -13.95
N VAL A 176 26.23 18.57 -14.40
CA VAL A 176 25.98 19.25 -15.68
C VAL A 176 26.61 20.64 -15.68
N GLN A 177 26.41 21.42 -14.61
CA GLN A 177 26.98 22.76 -14.49
C GLN A 177 28.52 22.73 -14.57
N ARG A 178 29.15 21.77 -13.87
CA ARG A 178 30.61 21.56 -13.94
C ARG A 178 31.08 21.19 -15.34
N CYS A 179 30.34 20.37 -16.06
CA CYS A 179 30.67 20.01 -17.44
C CYS A 179 30.59 21.23 -18.38
N LEU A 180 29.57 22.06 -18.22
CA LEU A 180 29.42 23.29 -19.02
C LEU A 180 30.54 24.30 -18.74
N GLU A 181 30.88 24.52 -17.48
CA GLU A 181 32.01 25.38 -17.09
C GLU A 181 33.33 24.86 -17.65
N ARG A 182 33.56 23.54 -17.56
CA ARG A 182 34.73 22.90 -18.14
C ARG A 182 34.80 23.10 -19.65
N GLN A 183 33.70 22.89 -20.38
CA GLN A 183 33.65 23.12 -21.82
C GLN A 183 33.98 24.57 -22.18
N LYS A 184 33.50 25.55 -21.41
CA LYS A 184 33.81 26.96 -21.63
C LYS A 184 35.31 27.24 -21.44
N ILE A 185 35.91 26.71 -20.37
CA ILE A 185 37.35 26.86 -20.12
C ILE A 185 38.17 26.18 -21.23
N GLU A 186 37.77 24.99 -21.68
CA GLU A 186 38.43 24.28 -22.78
C GLU A 186 38.39 25.10 -24.08
N GLN A 187 37.27 25.77 -24.38
CA GLN A 187 37.16 26.69 -25.53
C GLN A 187 38.07 27.92 -25.37
N GLU A 188 38.16 28.51 -24.18
CA GLU A 188 39.05 29.64 -23.91
C GLU A 188 40.53 29.24 -24.04
N ILE A 189 40.91 28.07 -23.54
CA ILE A 189 42.26 27.51 -23.69
C ILE A 189 42.59 27.33 -25.17
N ALA A 190 41.71 26.70 -25.95
CA ALA A 190 41.94 26.47 -27.38
C ALA A 190 42.12 27.80 -28.15
N LEU A 191 41.38 28.85 -27.78
CA LEU A 191 41.57 30.18 -28.36
C LEU A 191 42.93 30.78 -27.98
N LEU A 192 43.32 30.70 -26.70
CA LEU A 192 44.60 31.21 -26.20
C LEU A 192 45.81 30.47 -26.81
N GLU A 193 45.69 29.17 -27.03
CA GLU A 193 46.73 28.35 -27.68
C GLU A 193 47.04 28.86 -29.09
N VAL A 194 46.06 29.41 -29.81
CA VAL A 194 46.28 30.06 -31.12
C VAL A 194 46.81 31.47 -30.97
N LEU A 195 46.30 32.25 -30.01
CA LEU A 195 46.67 33.66 -29.84
C LEU A 195 48.11 33.85 -29.33
N VAL A 196 48.60 32.99 -28.43
CA VAL A 196 49.94 33.12 -27.83
C VAL A 196 51.06 33.05 -28.89
N PRO A 197 51.11 32.06 -29.80
CA PRO A 197 52.10 32.03 -30.88
C PRO A 197 51.98 33.23 -31.83
N VAL A 198 50.77 33.67 -32.15
CA VAL A 198 50.54 34.83 -33.02
C VAL A 198 51.12 36.10 -32.38
N GLN A 199 50.91 36.30 -31.09
CA GLN A 199 51.46 37.44 -30.37
C GLN A 199 52.98 37.36 -30.26
N ARG A 200 53.54 36.18 -29.95
CA ARG A 200 55.00 35.96 -29.96
C ARG A 200 55.61 36.24 -31.34
N TYR A 201 54.94 35.85 -32.42
CA TYR A 201 55.38 36.16 -33.78
C TYR A 201 55.33 37.65 -34.07
N ARG A 202 54.27 38.37 -33.64
CA ARG A 202 54.17 39.84 -33.78
C ARG A 202 55.32 40.54 -33.08
N GLU A 203 55.60 40.19 -31.83
CA GLU A 203 56.71 40.77 -31.05
C GLU A 203 58.08 40.48 -31.70
N ALA A 204 58.30 39.24 -32.17
CA ALA A 204 59.52 38.88 -32.88
C ALA A 204 59.67 39.63 -34.22
N ARG A 205 58.56 39.83 -34.93
CA ARG A 205 58.51 40.57 -36.20
C ARG A 205 58.82 42.05 -36.00
N GLU A 206 58.29 42.68 -34.96
CA GLU A 206 58.60 44.08 -34.62
C GLU A 206 60.10 44.25 -34.33
N LYS A 207 60.67 43.37 -33.51
CA LYS A 207 62.12 43.35 -33.23
C LYS A 207 62.94 43.15 -34.51
N TYR A 208 62.54 42.21 -35.36
CA TYR A 208 63.20 41.97 -36.64
C TYR A 208 63.13 43.19 -37.56
N GLN A 209 61.98 43.87 -37.65
CA GLN A 209 61.81 45.08 -38.46
C GLN A 209 62.71 46.22 -37.97
N ALA A 210 62.81 46.43 -36.66
CA ALA A 210 63.70 47.42 -36.07
C ALA A 210 65.17 47.14 -36.42
N VAL A 211 65.64 45.91 -36.19
CA VAL A 211 67.03 45.50 -36.51
C VAL A 211 67.31 45.57 -38.01
N LYS A 212 66.34 45.19 -38.87
CA LYS A 212 66.47 45.29 -40.32
C LYS A 212 66.59 46.74 -40.80
N ALA A 213 65.85 47.66 -40.17
CA ALA A 213 65.96 49.08 -40.47
C ALA A 213 67.34 49.63 -40.08
N GLU A 214 67.85 49.26 -38.91
CA GLU A 214 69.22 49.60 -38.48
C GLU A 214 70.29 48.99 -39.40
N GLN A 215 70.16 47.71 -39.76
CA GLN A 215 71.07 47.04 -40.68
C GLN A 215 71.13 47.78 -42.02
N ARG A 216 69.98 48.16 -42.58
CA ARG A 216 69.92 48.95 -43.83
C ARG A 216 70.61 50.30 -43.68
N ARG A 217 70.38 51.01 -42.56
CA ARG A 217 71.04 52.28 -42.27
C ARG A 217 72.56 52.13 -42.19
N CYS A 218 73.04 51.13 -41.46
CA CYS A 218 74.46 50.81 -41.33
C CYS A 218 75.08 50.37 -42.67
N HIS A 219 74.39 49.52 -43.43
CA HIS A 219 74.84 49.08 -44.75
C HIS A 219 74.98 50.25 -45.72
N ASN A 220 73.98 51.13 -45.81
CA ASN A 220 74.04 52.33 -46.64
C ASN A 220 75.21 53.24 -46.23
N ARG A 221 75.49 53.34 -44.93
CA ARG A 221 76.64 54.10 -44.40
C ARG A 221 77.97 53.45 -44.77
N VAL A 222 78.10 52.13 -44.72
CA VAL A 222 79.30 51.41 -45.19
C VAL A 222 79.48 51.58 -46.69
N VAL A 223 78.42 51.47 -47.49
CA VAL A 223 78.47 51.69 -48.95
C VAL A 223 78.90 53.12 -49.25
N ALA A 224 78.34 54.12 -48.58
CA ALA A 224 78.73 55.52 -48.74
C ALA A 224 80.21 55.75 -48.37
N LEU A 225 80.68 55.17 -47.26
CA LEU A 225 82.09 55.25 -46.84
C LEU A 225 83.03 54.51 -47.81
N ARG A 226 82.63 53.34 -48.33
CA ARG A 226 83.37 52.63 -49.38
C ARG A 226 83.48 53.44 -50.66
N ASN A 227 82.39 54.06 -51.11
CA ASN A 227 82.40 54.92 -52.30
C ASN A 227 83.26 56.17 -52.07
N LYS A 228 83.22 56.76 -50.87
CA LYS A 228 84.08 57.91 -50.50
C LYS A 228 85.57 57.54 -50.44
N ASN A 229 85.89 56.32 -50.01
CA ASN A 229 87.25 55.81 -49.90
C ASN A 229 87.74 55.06 -51.15
N ALA A 230 86.89 54.87 -52.18
CA ALA A 230 87.25 54.22 -53.43
C ALA A 230 88.51 54.80 -54.09
N PRO A 231 88.72 56.14 -54.13
CA PRO A 231 89.96 56.71 -54.69
C PRO A 231 91.23 56.28 -53.93
N ALA A 232 91.13 56.13 -52.61
CA ALA A 232 92.26 55.71 -51.76
C ALA A 232 92.56 54.20 -51.87
N HIS A 233 91.53 53.36 -52.10
CA HIS A 233 91.73 51.93 -52.35
C HIS A 233 92.25 51.62 -53.76
N ASP A 234 91.89 52.43 -54.76
CA ASP A 234 92.47 52.31 -56.09
C ASP A 234 93.97 52.66 -56.05
N LEU A 235 94.36 53.73 -55.34
CA LEU A 235 95.77 54.07 -55.09
C LEU A 235 96.56 52.95 -54.39
N LEU A 236 95.94 52.23 -53.44
CA LEU A 236 96.55 51.09 -52.75
C LEU A 236 96.71 49.86 -53.66
N LYS A 237 95.79 49.60 -54.59
CA LYS A 237 95.96 48.55 -55.61
C LYS A 237 97.10 48.86 -56.57
N TYR A 238 97.29 50.13 -56.95
CA TYR A 238 98.46 50.55 -57.72
C TYR A 238 99.77 50.43 -56.94
N ALA A 239 99.74 50.67 -55.62
CA ALA A 239 100.91 50.49 -54.75
C ALA A 239 101.30 49.02 -54.52
N VAL A 240 100.36 48.06 -54.56
CA VAL A 240 100.70 46.62 -54.43
C VAL A 240 101.24 46.02 -55.74
N TYR A 241 100.92 46.61 -56.89
CA TYR A 241 101.62 46.32 -58.15
C TYR A 241 102.98 47.05 -58.27
N MET A 242 103.28 47.97 -57.35
CA MET A 242 104.58 48.62 -57.19
C MET A 242 105.22 48.22 -55.85
N ILE A 243 105.69 46.98 -55.79
CA ILE A 243 107.00 46.75 -55.17
C ILE A 243 107.99 47.74 -55.80
#